data_AF-A0A7K4N0R1-F1
#
_entry.id   AF-A0A7K4N0R1-F1
#
_cell.length_a   1.000
_cell.length_b   1.000
_cell.length_c   1.000
_cell.angle_alpha   90.00
_cell.angle_beta   90.00
_cell.angle_gamma   90.00
#
_symmetry.space_group_name_H-M   'P 1'
#
loop_
_entity.id
_entity.type
_entity.pdbx_description
1 polymer ?
#
loop_
_entity_poly.entity_id
_entity_poly.type
_entity_poly.pdbx_seq_one_letter_code
_entity_poly.pdbx_strand_id
1 'polypeptide(L)'
;MENESNSKIQELEEKLDAVGIICLKQEKHLDKIDQFNMKQEKDSKKLKKRQPRKLTAMKFVGVAFDPEKYKAGEAEINEALSEGFEVIRDFETGGGIVMALGKWENKDKTVNKQWNN
;
A
#
# COMPACT_ATOMS: atom_id res chain seq x y z
N MET A 1 -64.33 -12.80 -25.18
CA MET A 1 -63.31 -11.79 -25.55
C MET A 1 -62.85 -10.96 -24.35
N GLU A 2 -63.74 -10.61 -23.40
CA GLU A 2 -63.37 -9.84 -22.19
C GLU A 2 -62.41 -10.58 -21.24
N ASN A 3 -62.59 -11.90 -21.06
CA ASN A 3 -61.79 -12.69 -20.12
C ASN A 3 -60.30 -12.80 -20.52
N GLU A 4 -60.03 -12.86 -21.82
CA GLU A 4 -58.66 -12.90 -22.34
C GLU A 4 -57.94 -11.55 -22.22
N SER A 5 -58.71 -10.46 -22.29
CA SER A 5 -58.19 -9.10 -22.13
C SER A 5 -57.80 -8.82 -20.67
N ASN A 6 -58.64 -9.26 -19.72
CA ASN A 6 -58.33 -9.17 -18.29
C ASN A 6 -57.10 -10.01 -17.91
N SER A 7 -56.97 -11.21 -18.48
CA SER A 7 -55.78 -12.06 -18.27
C SER A 7 -54.48 -11.39 -18.74
N LYS A 8 -54.51 -10.69 -19.89
CA LYS A 8 -53.34 -9.97 -20.42
C LYS A 8 -52.98 -8.75 -19.58
N ILE A 9 -53.96 -8.04 -19.02
CA ILE A 9 -53.74 -6.90 -18.13
C ILE A 9 -53.05 -7.37 -16.84
N GLN A 10 -53.53 -8.46 -16.25
CA GLN A 10 -52.94 -9.01 -15.03
C GLN A 10 -51.48 -9.49 -15.24
N GLU A 11 -51.19 -10.11 -16.39
CA GLU A 11 -49.83 -10.51 -16.76
C GLU A 11 -48.89 -9.30 -16.97
N LEU A 12 -49.43 -8.18 -17.46
CA LEU A 12 -48.67 -6.94 -17.62
C LEU A 12 -48.38 -6.27 -16.27
N GLU A 13 -49.33 -6.29 -15.34
CA GLU A 13 -49.13 -5.80 -13.97
C GLU A 13 -48.04 -6.58 -13.23
N GLU A 14 -48.08 -7.92 -13.29
CA GLU A 14 -47.02 -8.76 -12.69
C GLU A 14 -45.62 -8.49 -13.29
N LYS A 15 -45.55 -8.28 -14.62
CA LYS A 15 -44.29 -7.90 -15.28
C LYS A 15 -43.79 -6.53 -14.83
N LEU A 16 -44.69 -5.57 -14.61
CA LEU A 16 -44.33 -4.24 -14.13
C LEU A 16 -43.74 -4.30 -12.72
N ASP A 17 -44.34 -5.09 -11.82
CA ASP A 17 -43.85 -5.30 -10.46
C ASP A 17 -42.47 -5.96 -10.44
N ALA A 18 -42.25 -6.98 -11.28
CA ALA A 18 -40.96 -7.64 -11.41
C ALA A 18 -39.86 -6.68 -11.88
N VAL A 19 -40.18 -5.80 -12.85
CA VAL A 19 -39.25 -4.75 -13.33
C VAL A 19 -38.93 -3.76 -12.21
N GLY A 20 -39.92 -3.36 -11.40
CA GLY A 20 -39.71 -2.47 -10.25
C GLY A 20 -38.72 -3.04 -9.23
N ILE A 21 -38.84 -4.33 -8.89
CA ILE A 21 -37.92 -5.02 -7.97
C ILE A 21 -36.50 -5.08 -8.54
N ILE A 22 -36.36 -5.34 -9.84
CA ILE A 22 -35.06 -5.39 -10.52
C ILE A 22 -34.39 -4.01 -10.50
N CYS A 23 -35.14 -2.94 -10.77
CA CYS A 23 -34.65 -1.56 -10.76
C CYS A 23 -34.10 -1.18 -9.37
N LEU A 24 -34.87 -1.44 -8.32
CA LEU A 24 -34.45 -1.19 -6.93
C LEU A 24 -33.20 -1.99 -6.54
N LYS A 25 -33.02 -3.18 -7.12
CA LYS A 25 -31.83 -4.00 -6.88
C LYS A 25 -30.61 -3.43 -7.61
N GLN A 26 -30.77 -2.93 -8.83
CA GLN A 26 -29.70 -2.29 -9.60
C GLN A 26 -29.20 -1.01 -8.92
N GLU A 27 -30.09 -0.16 -8.41
CA GLU A 27 -29.72 1.06 -7.66
C GLU A 27 -28.87 0.75 -6.42
N LYS A 28 -29.27 -0.25 -5.62
CA LYS A 28 -28.48 -0.68 -4.45
C LYS A 28 -27.10 -1.21 -4.81
N HIS A 29 -26.93 -1.79 -6.01
CA HIS A 29 -25.63 -2.24 -6.48
C HIS A 29 -24.75 -1.05 -6.90
N LEU A 30 -25.33 -0.02 -7.52
CA LEU A 30 -24.64 1.22 -7.88
C LEU A 30 -24.11 1.96 -6.64
N ASP A 31 -24.94 2.14 -5.60
CA ASP A 31 -24.51 2.80 -4.35
C ASP A 31 -23.32 2.09 -3.67
N LYS A 32 -23.29 0.76 -3.71
CA LYS A 32 -22.19 -0.04 -3.16
C LYS A 32 -20.90 0.15 -3.95
N ILE A 33 -21.00 0.29 -5.28
CA ILE A 33 -19.84 0.56 -6.14
C ILE A 33 -19.25 1.93 -5.83
N ASP A 34 -20.09 2.96 -5.67
CA ASP A 34 -19.63 4.31 -5.34
C ASP A 34 -18.98 4.38 -3.96
N GLN A 35 -19.56 3.71 -2.95
CA GLN A 35 -18.94 3.60 -1.63
C GLN A 35 -17.58 2.89 -1.67
N PHE A 36 -17.47 1.83 -2.47
CA PHE A 36 -16.21 1.11 -2.63
C PHE A 36 -15.14 1.98 -3.30
N ASN A 37 -15.49 2.65 -4.40
CA ASN A 37 -14.59 3.55 -5.12
C ASN A 37 -14.10 4.69 -4.22
N MET A 38 -15.00 5.31 -3.45
CA MET A 38 -14.64 6.38 -2.52
C MET A 38 -13.69 5.91 -1.41
N LYS A 39 -13.82 4.65 -0.97
CA LYS A 39 -12.88 4.04 0.00
C LYS A 39 -11.51 3.80 -0.64
N GLN A 40 -11.46 3.22 -1.84
CA GLN A 40 -10.22 2.99 -2.58
C GLN A 40 -9.44 4.29 -2.86
N GLU A 41 -10.15 5.37 -3.21
CA GLU A 41 -9.52 6.68 -3.38
C GLU A 41 -8.89 7.22 -2.09
N LYS A 42 -9.59 7.10 -0.95
CA LYS A 42 -9.07 7.58 0.33
C LYS A 42 -7.81 6.81 0.73
N ASP A 43 -7.79 5.50 0.54
CA ASP A 43 -6.67 4.65 0.91
C ASP A 43 -5.48 4.84 -0.06
N SER A 44 -5.72 5.00 -1.37
CA SER A 44 -4.68 5.36 -2.34
C SER A 44 -4.07 6.74 -2.08
N LYS A 45 -4.87 7.75 -1.68
CA LYS A 45 -4.37 9.07 -1.26
C LYS A 45 -3.49 8.98 -0.01
N LYS A 46 -3.78 8.09 0.94
CA LYS A 46 -2.91 7.84 2.12
C LYS A 46 -1.59 7.18 1.72
N LEU A 47 -1.61 6.23 0.78
CA LEU A 47 -0.40 5.57 0.27
C LEU A 47 0.52 6.54 -0.48
N LYS A 48 -0.03 7.47 -1.27
CA LYS A 48 0.72 8.52 -1.97
C LYS A 48 1.29 9.61 -1.04
N LYS A 49 0.80 9.71 0.20
CA LYS A 49 1.31 10.63 1.23
C LYS A 49 2.48 10.06 2.05
N ARG A 50 3.10 8.96 1.61
CA ARG A 50 4.40 8.56 2.18
C ARG A 50 5.39 9.69 1.90
N GLN A 51 5.73 10.42 2.97
CA GLN A 51 6.72 11.49 2.99
C GLN A 51 7.92 11.13 2.11
N PRO A 52 8.39 12.00 1.22
CA PRO A 52 9.57 11.72 0.41
C PRO A 52 10.79 11.62 1.33
N ARG A 53 11.13 10.39 1.73
CA ARG A 53 12.38 10.07 2.40
C ARG A 53 13.51 10.31 1.42
N LYS A 54 14.49 11.13 1.81
CA LYS A 54 15.70 11.34 1.01
C LYS A 54 16.76 10.35 1.50
N LEU A 55 17.39 9.62 0.57
CA LEU A 55 18.58 8.84 0.88
C LEU A 55 19.71 9.83 1.18
N THR A 56 20.18 9.84 2.42
CA THR A 56 21.23 10.77 2.87
C THR A 56 22.60 10.11 2.82
N ALA A 57 22.71 8.82 3.13
CA ALA A 57 23.95 8.07 3.07
C ALA A 57 23.72 6.64 2.58
N MET A 58 24.73 6.06 1.94
CA MET A 58 24.74 4.66 1.50
C MET A 58 26.06 4.01 1.91
N LYS A 59 26.02 2.79 2.43
CA LYS A 59 27.17 2.01 2.87
C LYS A 59 27.06 0.60 2.28
N PHE A 60 28.18 0.05 1.82
CA PHE A 60 28.24 -1.34 1.36
C PHE A 60 29.11 -2.11 2.36
N VAL A 61 28.56 -3.15 2.96
CA VAL A 61 29.27 -3.99 3.93
C VAL A 61 29.36 -5.40 3.38
N GLY A 62 30.59 -5.89 3.22
CA GLY A 62 30.85 -7.25 2.79
C GLY A 62 31.02 -8.18 3.99
N VAL A 63 30.25 -9.25 4.04
CA VAL A 63 30.41 -10.34 5.01
C VAL A 63 30.99 -11.55 4.27
N ALA A 64 32.27 -11.82 4.51
CA ALA A 64 32.89 -13.05 4.03
C ALA A 64 32.37 -14.25 4.83
N PHE A 65 31.99 -15.33 4.15
CA PHE A 65 31.54 -16.59 4.77
C PHE A 65 32.74 -17.46 5.16
N ASP A 66 33.71 -16.85 5.82
CA ASP A 66 34.83 -17.52 6.48
C ASP A 66 34.49 -17.68 7.97
N PRO A 67 34.64 -18.88 8.57
CA PRO A 67 34.36 -19.12 9.99
C PRO A 67 35.11 -18.20 10.97
N GLU A 68 36.24 -17.63 10.54
CA GLU A 68 37.06 -16.73 11.35
C GLU A 68 36.71 -15.24 11.13
N LYS A 69 36.15 -14.87 9.97
CA LYS A 69 36.00 -13.47 9.56
C LYS A 69 34.55 -12.99 9.49
N TYR A 70 33.56 -13.89 9.50
CA TYR A 70 32.15 -13.49 9.41
C TYR A 70 31.72 -12.53 10.53
N LYS A 71 32.28 -12.70 11.74
CA LYS A 71 31.96 -11.86 12.91
C LYS A 71 32.32 -10.40 12.72
N ALA A 72 33.36 -10.10 11.92
CA ALA A 72 33.74 -8.73 11.62
C ALA A 72 32.65 -8.05 10.77
N GLY A 73 32.18 -8.74 9.71
CA GLY A 73 31.09 -8.23 8.87
C GLY A 73 29.76 -8.14 9.62
N GLU A 74 29.47 -9.09 10.51
CA GLU A 74 28.30 -9.04 11.40
C GLU A 74 28.34 -7.81 12.32
N ALA A 75 29.50 -7.52 12.93
CA ALA A 75 29.67 -6.36 13.79
C ALA A 75 29.46 -5.03 13.01
N GLU A 76 30.01 -4.92 11.81
CA GLU A 76 29.85 -3.73 10.96
C GLU A 76 28.40 -3.51 10.52
N ILE A 77 27.65 -4.58 10.24
CA ILE A 77 26.22 -4.49 9.95
C ILE A 77 25.46 -4.02 11.19
N ASN A 78 25.72 -4.62 12.36
CA ASN A 78 25.04 -4.27 13.59
C ASN A 78 25.30 -2.81 14.02
N GLU A 79 26.51 -2.32 13.82
CA GLU A 79 26.86 -0.91 14.03
C GLU A 79 26.08 0.00 13.05
N ALA A 80 26.07 -0.33 11.76
CA ALA A 80 25.34 0.45 10.77
C ALA A 80 23.81 0.47 11.03
N LEU A 81 23.23 -0.67 11.45
CA LEU A 81 21.83 -0.74 11.85
C LEU A 81 21.56 0.13 13.08
N SER A 82 22.48 0.15 14.05
CA SER A 82 22.39 1.01 15.25
C SER A 82 22.48 2.50 14.92
N GLU A 83 23.25 2.88 13.90
CA GLU A 83 23.34 4.25 13.38
C GLU A 83 22.11 4.69 12.56
N GLY A 84 21.16 3.78 12.33
CA GLY A 84 19.91 4.03 11.61
C GLY A 84 20.01 3.82 10.10
N PHE A 85 20.97 3.02 9.63
CA PHE A 85 20.92 2.51 8.26
C PHE A 85 19.90 1.37 8.15
N GLU A 86 19.24 1.28 7.00
CA GLU A 86 18.31 0.21 6.64
C GLU A 86 18.91 -0.63 5.52
N VAL A 87 18.68 -1.95 5.53
CA VAL A 87 19.10 -2.84 4.44
C VAL A 87 18.23 -2.60 3.22
N ILE A 88 18.85 -2.26 2.09
CA ILE A 88 18.17 -2.02 0.81
C ILE A 88 18.22 -3.25 -0.08
N ARG A 89 19.40 -3.87 -0.19
CA ARG A 89 19.66 -4.99 -1.09
C ARG A 89 20.87 -5.76 -0.61
N ASP A 90 20.87 -7.05 -0.88
CA ASP A 90 22.01 -7.94 -0.72
C ASP A 90 22.47 -8.49 -2.08
N PHE A 91 23.77 -8.78 -2.17
CA PHE A 91 24.42 -9.35 -3.33
C PHE A 91 25.23 -10.56 -2.90
N GLU A 92 24.80 -11.74 -3.33
CA GLU A 92 25.53 -12.98 -3.10
C GLU A 92 26.82 -13.00 -3.94
N THR A 93 27.92 -13.44 -3.32
CA THR A 93 29.23 -13.60 -3.94
C THR A 93 29.75 -15.00 -3.63
N GLY A 94 30.69 -15.50 -4.43
CA GLY A 94 31.23 -16.86 -4.23
C GLY A 94 31.93 -17.09 -2.88
N GLY A 95 32.25 -16.03 -2.13
CA GLY A 95 32.89 -16.11 -0.81
C GLY A 95 32.10 -15.44 0.31
N GLY A 96 30.85 -15.03 0.09
CA GLY A 96 30.08 -14.29 1.08
C GLY A 96 28.96 -13.45 0.51
N ILE A 97 28.50 -12.44 1.25
CA ILE A 97 27.42 -11.54 0.84
C ILE A 97 27.87 -10.08 0.98
N VAL A 98 27.45 -9.22 0.05
CA VAL A 98 27.61 -7.77 0.16
C VAL A 98 26.24 -7.16 0.39
N MET A 99 26.05 -6.51 1.53
CA MET A 99 24.81 -5.82 1.88
C MET A 99 24.93 -4.32 1.59
N ALA A 100 24.01 -3.80 0.79
CA ALA A 100 23.81 -2.40 0.56
C ALA A 100 22.85 -1.84 1.62
N LEU A 101 23.39 -0.96 2.46
CA LEU A 101 22.71 -0.26 3.55
C LEU A 101 22.48 1.20 3.15
N GLY A 102 21.31 1.75 3.45
CA GLY A 102 20.99 3.14 3.19
C GLY A 102 20.34 3.83 4.38
N LYS A 103 20.77 5.06 4.65
CA LYS A 103 20.22 5.91 5.69
C LYS A 103 19.26 6.92 5.08
N TRP A 104 18.04 6.94 5.60
CA TRP A 104 16.96 7.77 5.11
C TRP A 104 16.59 8.86 6.12
N GLU A 105 16.48 10.10 5.66
CA GLU A 105 15.98 11.20 6.48
C GLU A 105 14.58 11.63 6.03
N ASN A 106 13.69 11.84 7.00
CA ASN A 106 12.39 12.46 6.75
C ASN A 106 12.61 13.98 6.63
N LYS A 107 12.14 14.58 5.53
CA LYS A 107 12.26 16.03 5.27
C LYS A 107 11.57 16.92 6.30
N ASP A 108 10.76 16.38 7.22
CA ASP A 108 9.99 17.17 8.19
C ASP A 108 10.79 17.66 9.41
N LYS A 109 12.04 17.21 9.62
CA LYS A 109 12.79 17.53 10.85
C LYS A 109 13.61 18.82 10.79
N THR A 110 13.62 19.56 9.67
CA THR A 110 14.16 20.93 9.64
C THR A 110 13.08 21.95 10.03
N VAL A 111 12.42 21.76 11.17
CA VAL A 111 11.82 22.90 11.88
C VAL A 111 12.92 23.44 12.76
N ASN A 112 13.57 24.50 12.28
CA ASN A 112 14.50 25.31 13.06
C ASN A 112 13.80 25.67 14.38
N LYS A 113 14.22 25.03 15.48
CA LYS A 113 13.96 25.53 16.84
C LYS A 113 14.82 26.78 17.02
N GLN A 114 14.40 27.89 16.43
CA GLN A 114 14.80 29.20 16.93
C GLN A 114 14.00 29.41 18.22
N TRP A 115 14.68 29.24 19.34
CA TRP A 115 14.19 29.69 20.63
C TRP A 115 14.19 31.22 20.57
N ASN A 116 13.01 31.82 20.47
CA ASN A 116 12.88 33.25 20.75
C ASN A 116 13.05 33.43 22.26
N ASN A 117 14.11 34.15 22.63
CA ASN A 117 14.40 34.62 23.98
C ASN A 117 13.84 36.03 24.16
#